data_AF-A0A1E8PZ31-F1
#
_entry.id   AF-A0A1E8PZ31-F1
#
_cell.length_a   1.000
_cell.length_b   1.000
_cell.length_c   1.000
_cell.angle_alpha   90.00
_cell.angle_beta   90.00
_cell.angle_gamma   90.00
#
_symmetry.space_group_name_H-M   'P 1'
#
loop_
_entity.id
_entity.type
_entity.pdbx_description
1 polymer ?
#
loop_
_entity_poly.entity_id
_entity_poly.type
_entity_poly.pdbx_seq_one_letter_code
_entity_poly.pdbx_strand_id
1 'polypeptide(L)'
;MAPHAQDWTKPAAMAIPPEGYFELERGRYGPTFPRTPACHGFSIIAKVKEGREDAIRAYGTTIEDAIKESPDALAPLRLHYLRWILFDVGSGLHFQYQGIFDTDFDKYTEDAVQLFSATGITTVFTNLEGFPEDWKENPTAFIEFVRAHQVPSFLEYGEYPYVTADEIKKALRLKAAFSTMLDQMQ
;
A
#
# COMPACT_ATOMS: atom_id res chain seq x y z
N MET A 1 8.58 -31.33 -7.93
CA MET A 1 7.93 -30.10 -8.42
C MET A 1 7.76 -29.18 -7.23
N ALA A 2 8.25 -27.95 -7.32
CA ALA A 2 8.15 -26.99 -6.21
C ALA A 2 6.66 -26.67 -5.97
N PRO A 3 6.20 -26.70 -4.70
CA PRO A 3 4.81 -26.39 -4.38
C PRO A 3 4.53 -24.92 -4.72
N HIS A 4 3.47 -24.69 -5.50
CA HIS A 4 2.81 -23.40 -5.72
C HIS A 4 3.63 -22.24 -6.32
N ALA A 5 4.21 -22.42 -7.51
CA ALA A 5 4.29 -21.28 -8.43
C ALA A 5 2.86 -20.97 -8.89
N GLN A 6 2.15 -20.09 -8.18
CA GLN A 6 0.78 -19.71 -8.54
C GLN A 6 0.76 -19.16 -9.98
N ASP A 7 -0.17 -19.66 -10.79
CA ASP A 7 -0.28 -19.33 -12.21
C ASP A 7 -0.68 -17.85 -12.40
N TRP A 8 0.26 -17.03 -12.87
CA TRP A 8 0.05 -15.61 -13.16
C TRP A 8 -0.55 -15.38 -14.56
N THR A 9 -0.66 -16.43 -15.40
CA THR A 9 -1.09 -16.30 -16.80
C THR A 9 -2.59 -16.17 -16.99
N LYS A 10 -3.36 -16.33 -15.91
CA LYS A 10 -4.82 -16.24 -15.89
C LYS A 10 -5.29 -15.42 -14.68
N PRO A 11 -6.40 -14.68 -14.80
CA PRO A 11 -6.94 -13.96 -13.66
C PRO A 11 -7.31 -14.88 -12.49
N ALA A 12 -7.19 -14.36 -11.28
CA ALA A 12 -7.57 -15.05 -10.06
C ALA A 12 -8.32 -14.12 -9.11
N ALA A 13 -9.27 -14.69 -8.37
CA ALA A 13 -10.00 -14.03 -7.30
C ALA A 13 -9.89 -14.86 -6.01
N MET A 14 -9.85 -14.18 -4.87
CA MET A 14 -9.75 -14.80 -3.56
C MET A 14 -10.72 -14.12 -2.59
N ALA A 15 -11.73 -14.87 -2.16
CA ALA A 15 -12.60 -14.46 -1.06
C ALA A 15 -11.84 -14.60 0.25
N ILE A 16 -11.96 -13.62 1.14
CA ILE A 16 -11.19 -13.53 2.38
C ILE A 16 -12.19 -13.51 3.56
N PRO A 17 -11.92 -14.26 4.64
CA PRO A 17 -12.77 -14.26 5.83
C PRO A 17 -12.85 -12.88 6.51
N PRO A 18 -13.87 -12.62 7.35
CA PRO A 18 -14.02 -11.36 8.09
C PRO A 18 -12.80 -10.95 8.93
N GLU A 19 -12.07 -11.92 9.46
CA GLU A 19 -10.83 -11.72 10.23
C GLU A 19 -9.63 -11.29 9.36
N GLY A 20 -9.72 -11.43 8.04
CA GLY A 20 -8.69 -11.03 7.08
C GLY A 20 -7.61 -12.07 6.80
N TYR A 21 -7.65 -13.24 7.44
CA TYR A 21 -6.67 -14.32 7.25
C TYR A 21 -7.35 -15.70 7.29
N PHE A 22 -6.74 -16.70 6.66
CA PHE A 22 -7.25 -18.09 6.67
C PHE A 22 -6.69 -18.88 7.86
N GLU A 23 -5.45 -18.61 8.22
CA GLU A 23 -4.76 -19.18 9.37
C GLU A 23 -4.13 -18.04 10.16
N LEU A 24 -4.22 -18.12 11.49
CA LEU A 24 -3.62 -17.11 12.36
C LEU A 24 -2.11 -17.34 12.44
N GLU A 25 -1.37 -16.58 11.63
CA GLU A 25 0.08 -16.46 11.73
C GLU A 25 0.44 -15.15 12.44
N ARG A 26 1.40 -15.18 13.36
CA ARG A 26 1.84 -13.99 14.09
C ARG A 26 3.18 -13.51 13.57
N GLY A 27 3.17 -12.30 13.01
CA GLY A 27 4.35 -11.50 12.72
C GLY A 27 4.85 -10.76 13.96
N ARG A 28 5.73 -9.79 13.72
CA ARG A 28 6.38 -8.98 14.74
C ARG A 28 5.39 -8.08 15.47
N TYR A 29 4.39 -7.58 14.76
CA TYR A 29 3.41 -6.62 15.32
C TYR A 29 1.98 -7.16 15.39
N GLY A 30 1.78 -8.47 15.13
CA GLY A 30 0.53 -9.20 15.32
C GLY A 30 0.20 -10.11 14.13
N PRO A 31 -1.08 -10.49 13.92
CA PRO A 31 -1.50 -11.26 12.74
C PRO A 31 -0.91 -10.75 11.41
N THR A 32 -0.36 -11.65 10.60
CA THR A 32 -0.01 -11.38 9.20
C THR A 32 -1.23 -11.58 8.31
N PHE A 33 -1.26 -10.86 7.18
CA PHE A 33 -2.31 -11.01 6.17
C PHE A 33 -1.79 -11.85 5.00
N PRO A 34 -2.62 -12.71 4.40
CA PRO A 34 -2.19 -13.62 3.35
C PRO A 34 -1.76 -12.84 2.11
N ARG A 35 -0.90 -13.45 1.32
CA ARG A 35 -0.70 -13.01 -0.06
C ARG A 35 -1.90 -13.43 -0.89
N THR A 36 -2.52 -12.48 -1.56
CA THR A 36 -3.70 -12.63 -2.42
C THR A 36 -3.28 -12.56 -3.90
N PRO A 37 -4.22 -12.74 -4.85
CA PRO A 37 -3.98 -12.44 -6.27
C PRO A 37 -3.41 -11.05 -6.52
N ALA A 38 -3.71 -10.04 -5.69
CA ALA A 38 -3.17 -8.70 -5.80
C ALA A 38 -1.80 -8.52 -5.11
N CYS A 39 -1.17 -9.60 -4.62
CA CYS A 39 -0.02 -9.61 -3.71
C CYS A 39 -0.42 -9.31 -2.26
N HIS A 40 0.10 -8.26 -1.63
CA HIS A 40 -0.30 -7.87 -0.29
C HIS A 40 -1.01 -6.52 -0.34
N GLY A 41 -1.89 -6.27 0.62
CA GLY A 41 -2.62 -5.02 0.68
C GLY A 41 -3.14 -4.67 2.05
N PHE A 42 -3.55 -3.42 2.19
CA PHE A 42 -4.31 -2.94 3.33
C PHE A 42 -5.34 -1.89 2.88
N SER A 43 -6.34 -1.70 3.72
CA SER A 43 -7.28 -0.57 3.64
C SER A 43 -7.40 0.04 5.03
N ILE A 44 -6.81 1.21 5.24
CA ILE A 44 -6.93 1.93 6.50
C ILE A 44 -8.14 2.87 6.38
N ILE A 45 -9.06 2.82 7.34
CA ILE A 45 -10.16 3.78 7.45
C ILE A 45 -10.11 4.41 8.83
N ALA A 46 -9.96 5.74 8.88
CA ALA A 46 -9.92 6.49 10.13
C ALA A 46 -10.65 7.84 10.00
N LYS A 47 -11.15 8.32 11.13
CA LYS A 47 -11.81 9.63 11.19
C LYS A 47 -10.79 10.75 11.08
N VAL A 48 -11.13 11.79 10.33
CA VAL A 48 -10.31 13.00 10.17
C VAL A 48 -10.56 13.92 11.36
N LYS A 49 -9.49 14.49 11.94
CA LYS A 49 -9.58 15.53 12.97
C LYS A 49 -10.39 16.72 12.42
N GLU A 50 -11.23 17.32 13.27
CA GLU A 50 -12.05 18.47 12.88
C GLU A 50 -11.20 19.59 12.27
N GLY A 51 -11.68 20.17 11.15
CA GLY A 51 -11.01 21.27 10.44
C GLY A 51 -9.74 20.89 9.67
N ARG A 52 -9.41 19.59 9.51
CA ARG A 52 -8.19 19.14 8.82
C ARG A 52 -8.37 18.71 7.36
N GLU A 53 -9.54 18.92 6.76
CA GLU A 53 -9.78 18.55 5.36
C GLU A 53 -8.77 19.20 4.40
N ASP A 54 -8.59 20.53 4.47
CA ASP A 54 -7.68 21.27 3.59
C ASP A 54 -6.23 20.81 3.75
N ALA A 55 -5.81 20.49 4.98
CA ALA A 55 -4.48 19.97 5.25
C ALA A 55 -4.25 18.60 4.59
N ILE A 56 -5.25 17.72 4.60
CA ILE A 56 -5.17 16.43 3.90
C ILE A 56 -5.15 16.63 2.38
N ARG A 57 -5.98 17.53 1.85
CA ARG A 57 -5.99 17.81 0.40
C ARG A 57 -4.65 18.40 -0.07
N ALA A 58 -4.08 19.33 0.69
CA ALA A 58 -2.77 19.91 0.40
C ALA A 58 -1.63 18.87 0.42
N TYR A 59 -1.74 17.82 1.24
CA TYR A 59 -0.78 16.72 1.25
C TYR A 59 -0.67 16.00 -0.11
N GLY A 60 -1.75 15.99 -0.91
CA GLY A 60 -1.72 15.45 -2.27
C GLY A 60 -0.67 16.13 -3.14
N THR A 61 -0.58 17.46 -3.06
CA THR A 61 0.44 18.26 -3.76
C THR A 61 1.84 17.96 -3.24
N THR A 62 2.01 17.80 -1.92
CA THR A 62 3.31 17.41 -1.34
C THR A 62 3.82 16.09 -1.93
N ILE A 63 2.96 15.07 -2.07
CA ILE A 63 3.34 13.80 -2.68
C ILE A 63 3.61 13.96 -4.18
N GLU A 64 2.78 14.71 -4.90
CA GLU A 64 2.98 14.97 -6.33
C GLU A 64 4.34 15.60 -6.61
N ASP A 65 4.70 16.65 -5.85
CA ASP A 65 5.96 17.36 -6.03
C ASP A 65 7.17 16.50 -5.64
N ALA A 66 7.06 15.71 -4.56
CA ALA A 66 8.12 14.77 -4.17
C ALA A 66 8.39 13.71 -5.25
N ILE A 67 7.36 13.22 -5.94
CA ILE A 67 7.50 12.26 -7.05
C ILE A 67 8.05 12.95 -8.31
N LYS A 68 7.66 14.19 -8.60
CA LYS A 68 8.26 14.96 -9.71
C LYS A 68 9.76 15.17 -9.52
N GLU A 69 10.18 15.49 -8.29
CA GLU A 69 11.59 15.70 -7.96
C GLU A 69 12.37 14.38 -7.92
N SER A 70 11.79 13.34 -7.31
CA SER A 70 12.40 12.02 -7.18
C SER A 70 11.38 10.92 -7.51
N PRO A 71 11.29 10.48 -8.78
CA PRO A 71 10.31 9.49 -9.22
C PRO A 71 10.34 8.16 -8.45
N ASP A 72 11.51 7.80 -7.91
CA ASP A 72 11.71 6.57 -7.14
C ASP A 72 11.60 6.77 -5.61
N ALA A 73 11.12 7.93 -5.14
CA ALA A 73 11.03 8.24 -3.70
C ALA A 73 10.26 7.17 -2.91
N LEU A 74 9.21 6.59 -3.49
CA LEU A 74 8.40 5.53 -2.85
C LEU A 74 8.86 4.10 -3.20
N ALA A 75 9.97 3.92 -3.93
CA ALA A 75 10.44 2.60 -4.35
C ALA A 75 10.66 1.60 -3.20
N PRO A 76 11.13 2.00 -1.99
CA PRO A 76 11.25 1.08 -0.85
C PRO A 76 9.95 0.36 -0.47
N LEU A 77 8.80 0.98 -0.71
CA LEU A 77 7.48 0.44 -0.36
C LEU A 77 6.97 -0.66 -1.30
N ARG A 78 7.69 -0.96 -2.39
CA ARG A 78 7.34 -2.03 -3.36
C ARG A 78 5.89 -1.99 -3.84
N LEU A 79 5.43 -0.79 -4.19
CA LEU A 79 4.03 -0.50 -4.51
C LEU A 79 3.63 -0.98 -5.91
N HIS A 80 2.44 -1.59 -5.98
CA HIS A 80 1.64 -1.67 -7.20
C HIS A 80 0.74 -0.46 -7.35
N TYR A 81 0.14 -0.04 -6.24
CA TYR A 81 -0.93 0.95 -6.25
C TYR A 81 -1.13 1.58 -4.88
N LEU A 82 -1.42 2.88 -4.86
CA LEU A 82 -1.87 3.62 -3.67
C LEU A 82 -3.07 4.52 -4.04
N ARG A 83 -4.05 4.62 -3.14
CA ARG A 83 -5.18 5.53 -3.28
C ARG A 83 -5.59 6.11 -1.93
N TRP A 84 -5.74 7.43 -1.91
CA TRP A 84 -6.22 8.23 -0.78
C TRP A 84 -7.61 8.76 -1.11
N ILE A 85 -8.57 8.58 -0.21
CA ILE A 85 -9.97 8.99 -0.41
C ILE A 85 -10.43 9.73 0.85
N LEU A 86 -11.15 10.83 0.64
CA LEU A 86 -11.89 11.53 1.68
C LEU A 86 -13.37 11.43 1.39
N PHE A 87 -14.16 11.06 2.39
CA PHE A 87 -15.61 10.92 2.27
C PHE A 87 -16.27 11.10 3.64
N ASP A 88 -17.47 11.65 3.66
CA ASP A 88 -18.27 11.77 4.88
C ASP A 88 -19.24 10.58 4.99
N VAL A 89 -19.32 9.97 6.17
CA VAL A 89 -20.20 8.83 6.46
C VAL A 89 -21.44 9.23 7.28
N GLY A 90 -21.68 10.54 7.45
CA GLY A 90 -22.76 11.13 8.24
C GLY A 90 -22.38 11.45 9.69
N SER A 91 -21.23 10.94 10.17
CA SER A 91 -20.67 11.23 11.50
C SER A 91 -19.39 12.06 11.43
N GLY A 92 -19.12 12.67 10.27
CA GLY A 92 -17.94 13.47 9.97
C GLY A 92 -17.04 12.83 8.92
N LEU A 93 -16.05 13.61 8.49
CA LEU A 93 -15.13 13.24 7.43
C LEU A 93 -14.24 12.05 7.83
N HIS A 94 -14.18 11.06 6.96
CA HIS A 94 -13.31 9.90 7.06
C HIS A 94 -12.32 9.88 5.92
N PHE A 95 -11.18 9.30 6.23
CA PHE A 95 -10.09 9.10 5.31
C PHE A 95 -9.88 7.60 5.10
N GLN A 96 -9.84 7.18 3.83
CA GLN A 96 -9.45 5.84 3.43
C GLN A 96 -8.12 5.88 2.70
N TYR A 97 -7.20 5.01 3.11
CA TYR A 97 -5.94 4.77 2.42
C TYR A 97 -5.84 3.30 2.03
N GLN A 98 -5.81 3.05 0.72
CA GLN A 98 -5.68 1.72 0.15
C GLN A 98 -4.30 1.60 -0.48
N GLY A 99 -3.57 0.54 -0.14
CA GLY A 99 -2.27 0.24 -0.72
C GLY A 99 -2.16 -1.23 -1.11
N ILE A 100 -1.52 -1.47 -2.26
CA ILE A 100 -1.16 -2.79 -2.76
C ILE A 100 0.35 -2.83 -3.01
N PHE A 101 1.04 -3.84 -2.50
CA PHE A 101 2.50 -3.93 -2.46
C PHE A 101 2.99 -5.38 -2.40
N ASP A 102 4.30 -5.57 -2.60
CA ASP A 102 4.90 -6.92 -2.70
C ASP A 102 5.31 -7.53 -1.35
N THR A 103 5.52 -6.71 -0.32
CA THR A 103 5.99 -7.18 0.99
C THR A 103 4.83 -7.50 1.93
N ASP A 104 5.07 -8.23 3.01
CA ASP A 104 4.04 -8.35 4.05
C ASP A 104 3.78 -7.01 4.76
N PHE A 105 2.70 -6.98 5.55
CA PHE A 105 2.23 -5.79 6.27
C PHE A 105 3.28 -5.22 7.24
N ASP A 106 3.98 -6.08 7.98
CA ASP A 106 4.97 -5.65 8.97
C ASP A 106 6.16 -4.99 8.24
N LYS A 107 6.67 -5.62 7.18
CA LYS A 107 7.75 -5.07 6.38
C LYS A 107 7.36 -3.74 5.72
N TYR A 108 6.15 -3.65 5.17
CA TYR A 108 5.66 -2.41 4.57
C TYR A 108 5.64 -1.26 5.60
N THR A 109 5.10 -1.52 6.80
CA THR A 109 5.00 -0.48 7.83
C THR A 109 6.37 -0.04 8.34
N GLU A 110 7.31 -0.95 8.49
CA GLU A 110 8.72 -0.63 8.80
C GLU A 110 9.37 0.24 7.71
N ASP A 111 9.19 -0.11 6.43
CA ASP A 111 9.73 0.67 5.31
C ASP A 111 9.08 2.05 5.20
N ALA A 112 7.80 2.18 5.52
CA ALA A 112 7.12 3.47 5.57
C ALA A 112 7.71 4.39 6.65
N VAL A 113 7.96 3.86 7.85
CA VAL A 113 8.61 4.64 8.93
C VAL A 113 10.01 5.10 8.52
N GLN A 114 10.80 4.22 7.90
CA GLN A 114 12.14 4.56 7.41
C GLN A 114 12.10 5.60 6.30
N LEU A 115 11.17 5.47 5.35
CA LEU A 115 10.98 6.41 4.25
C LEU A 115 10.67 7.82 4.75
N PHE A 116 9.72 7.97 5.66
CA PHE A 116 9.37 9.29 6.21
C PHE A 116 10.53 9.92 7.00
N SER A 117 11.31 9.09 7.68
CA SER A 117 12.51 9.54 8.39
C SER A 117 13.60 10.04 7.43
N ALA A 118 13.77 9.39 6.28
CA ALA A 118 14.80 9.72 5.29
C ALA A 118 14.44 10.90 4.39
N THR A 119 13.17 11.06 4.03
CA THR A 119 12.70 12.08 3.08
C THR A 119 12.27 13.39 3.74
N GLY A 120 12.04 13.39 5.06
CA GLY A 120 11.46 14.53 5.76
C GLY A 120 9.97 14.77 5.46
N ILE A 121 9.37 13.98 4.57
CA ILE A 121 7.94 13.99 4.27
C ILE A 121 7.20 13.52 5.53
N THR A 122 6.32 14.35 6.05
CA THR A 122 5.44 13.95 7.17
C THR A 122 4.35 13.00 6.67
N THR A 123 3.75 12.19 7.54
CA THR A 123 2.60 11.36 7.13
C THR A 123 1.29 12.14 7.18
N VAL A 124 0.41 11.89 6.20
CA VAL A 124 -0.98 12.39 6.20
C VAL A 124 -1.76 11.97 7.45
N PHE A 125 -1.35 10.86 8.08
CA PHE A 125 -2.04 10.30 9.24
C PHE A 125 -2.01 11.22 10.47
N THR A 126 -1.09 12.19 10.52
CA THR A 126 -1.08 13.23 11.57
C THR A 126 -2.37 14.04 11.65
N ASN A 127 -3.18 14.01 10.59
CA ASN A 127 -4.50 14.65 10.50
C ASN A 127 -5.66 13.76 10.97
N LEU A 128 -5.41 12.54 11.41
CA LEU A 128 -6.43 11.55 11.77
C LEU A 128 -6.59 11.45 13.28
N GLU A 129 -7.83 11.28 13.74
CA GLU A 129 -8.13 11.11 15.17
C GLU A 129 -7.41 9.88 15.74
N GLY A 130 -6.81 10.00 16.92
CA GLY A 130 -6.10 8.90 17.57
C GLY A 130 -4.71 8.57 16.99
N PHE A 131 -4.25 9.25 15.94
CA PHE A 131 -2.89 9.03 15.43
C PHE A 131 -1.83 9.52 16.44
N PRO A 132 -0.83 8.68 16.78
CA PRO A 132 0.15 9.01 17.81
C PRO A 132 1.02 10.21 17.43
N GLU A 133 1.24 11.12 18.38
CA GLU A 133 2.07 12.32 18.17
C GLU A 133 3.57 11.98 18.14
N ASP A 134 3.98 10.95 18.90
CA ASP A 134 5.36 10.46 19.04
C ASP A 134 5.75 9.41 17.98
N TRP A 135 4.94 9.20 16.94
CA TRP A 135 5.09 8.13 15.94
C TRP A 135 6.48 8.03 15.29
N LYS A 136 7.22 9.15 15.20
CA LYS A 136 8.58 9.19 14.63
C LYS A 136 9.60 8.49 15.52
N GLU A 137 9.42 8.58 16.83
CA GLU A 137 10.30 7.99 17.85
C GLU A 137 9.71 6.68 18.40
N ASN A 138 8.43 6.42 18.11
CA ASN A 138 7.68 5.26 18.55
C ASN A 138 7.02 4.51 17.35
N PRO A 139 7.80 3.71 16.60
CA PRO A 139 7.27 2.91 15.48
C PRO A 139 6.16 1.94 15.91
N THR A 140 6.19 1.45 17.15
CA THR A 140 5.15 0.56 17.69
C THR A 140 3.79 1.24 17.70
N ALA A 141 3.70 2.49 18.19
CA ALA A 141 2.44 3.22 18.23
C ALA A 141 1.89 3.49 16.81
N PHE A 142 2.76 3.80 15.85
CA PHE A 142 2.37 3.92 14.44
C PHE A 142 1.70 2.63 13.93
N ILE A 143 2.34 1.49 14.20
CA ILE A 143 1.85 0.19 13.74
C ILE A 143 0.55 -0.19 14.44
N GLU A 144 0.43 0.05 15.74
CA GLU A 144 -0.82 -0.13 16.49
C GLU A 144 -1.96 0.68 15.89
N PHE A 145 -1.71 1.94 15.52
CA PHE A 145 -2.70 2.77 14.84
C PHE A 145 -3.12 2.17 13.49
N VAL A 146 -2.17 1.81 12.64
CA VAL A 146 -2.47 1.23 11.31
C VAL A 146 -3.27 -0.06 11.47
N ARG A 147 -2.94 -0.91 12.44
CA ARG A 147 -3.65 -2.18 12.70
C ARG A 147 -5.05 -1.96 13.26
N ALA A 148 -5.23 -0.99 14.16
CA ALA A 148 -6.54 -0.67 14.72
C ALA A 148 -7.53 -0.12 13.66
N HIS A 149 -7.01 0.49 12.61
CA HIS A 149 -7.81 1.11 11.53
C HIS A 149 -7.80 0.29 10.23
N GLN A 150 -7.11 -0.86 10.21
CA GLN A 150 -7.09 -1.78 9.08
C GLN A 150 -8.46 -2.45 8.93
N VAL A 151 -9.04 -2.34 7.75
CA VAL A 151 -10.30 -2.98 7.36
C VAL A 151 -9.97 -4.04 6.30
N PRO A 152 -10.09 -5.34 6.61
CA PRO A 152 -9.76 -6.38 5.66
C PRO A 152 -10.74 -6.37 4.49
N SER A 153 -10.22 -6.57 3.28
CA SER A 153 -11.04 -6.86 2.10
C SER A 153 -11.76 -8.19 2.26
N PHE A 154 -12.99 -8.30 1.77
CA PHE A 154 -13.71 -9.58 1.70
C PHE A 154 -13.42 -10.35 0.39
N LEU A 155 -12.87 -9.69 -0.62
CA LEU A 155 -12.54 -10.24 -1.93
C LEU A 155 -11.41 -9.43 -2.56
N GLU A 156 -10.41 -10.11 -3.11
CA GLU A 156 -9.39 -9.51 -3.96
C GLU A 156 -9.30 -10.22 -5.31
N TYR A 157 -9.06 -9.44 -6.37
CA TYR A 157 -8.95 -9.91 -7.75
C TYR A 157 -7.66 -9.39 -8.38
N GLY A 158 -6.95 -10.26 -9.10
CA GLY A 158 -5.78 -9.89 -9.89
C GLY A 158 -5.94 -10.36 -11.33
N GLU A 159 -5.82 -9.43 -12.28
CA GLU A 159 -5.80 -9.74 -13.72
C GLU A 159 -4.50 -10.48 -14.12
N TYR A 160 -3.38 -10.06 -13.51
CA TYR A 160 -2.06 -10.66 -13.59
C TYR A 160 -1.62 -11.07 -12.17
N PRO A 161 -2.22 -12.14 -11.61
CA PRO A 161 -2.16 -12.36 -10.18
C PRO A 161 -0.76 -12.79 -9.73
N TYR A 162 -0.39 -12.41 -8.51
CA TYR A 162 0.87 -12.78 -7.85
C TYR A 162 2.14 -12.26 -8.53
N VAL A 163 2.05 -11.37 -9.51
CA VAL A 163 3.22 -10.76 -10.15
C VAL A 163 3.69 -9.56 -9.33
N THR A 164 4.99 -9.46 -9.08
CA THR A 164 5.56 -8.35 -8.31
C THR A 164 5.68 -7.05 -9.12
N ALA A 165 5.76 -5.90 -8.45
CA ALA A 165 5.90 -4.61 -9.13
C ALA A 165 7.20 -4.56 -9.95
N ASP A 166 8.27 -5.20 -9.45
CA ASP A 166 9.54 -5.34 -10.16
C ASP A 166 9.42 -6.21 -11.42
N GLU A 167 8.66 -7.30 -11.36
CA GLU A 167 8.39 -8.15 -12.53
C GLU A 167 7.58 -7.40 -13.58
N ILE A 168 6.56 -6.62 -13.18
CA ILE A 168 5.81 -5.75 -14.09
C ILE A 168 6.75 -4.73 -14.75
N LYS A 169 7.57 -4.02 -13.97
CA LYS A 169 8.56 -3.07 -14.50
C LYS A 169 9.57 -3.73 -15.44
N LYS A 170 9.97 -4.99 -15.18
CA LYS A 170 10.84 -5.76 -16.09
C LYS A 170 10.10 -6.10 -17.40
N ALA A 171 8.85 -6.58 -17.31
CA ALA A 171 8.04 -6.90 -18.49
C ALA A 171 7.80 -5.67 -19.39
N LEU A 172 7.54 -4.51 -18.80
CA LEU A 172 7.38 -3.25 -19.53
C LEU A 172 8.68 -2.82 -20.25
N ARG A 173 9.84 -2.99 -19.61
CA ARG A 173 11.14 -2.75 -20.24
C ARG A 173 11.38 -3.68 -21.43
N LEU A 174 11.06 -4.96 -21.30
CA LEU A 174 11.15 -5.91 -22.42
C LEU A 174 10.22 -5.50 -23.56
N LYS A 175 8.95 -5.17 -23.27
CA LYS A 175 8.00 -4.68 -24.28
C LYS A 175 8.55 -3.48 -25.05
N ALA A 176 9.12 -2.50 -24.36
CA ALA A 176 9.71 -1.32 -24.99
C ALA A 176 10.91 -1.67 -25.88
N ALA A 177 11.82 -2.53 -25.40
CA ALA A 177 12.99 -2.97 -26.16
C ALA A 177 12.60 -3.75 -27.43
N PHE A 178 11.65 -4.68 -27.34
CA PHE A 178 11.15 -5.41 -28.51
C PHE A 178 10.46 -4.50 -29.51
N SER A 179 9.67 -3.53 -29.04
CA SER A 179 9.02 -2.55 -29.93
C SER A 179 10.07 -1.74 -30.69
N THR A 180 11.08 -1.23 -29.99
CA THR A 180 12.19 -0.47 -30.60
C THR A 180 12.95 -1.29 -31.65
N MET A 181 13.23 -2.56 -31.35
CA MET A 181 13.90 -3.46 -32.29
C MET A 181 13.07 -3.67 -33.56
N LEU A 182 11.76 -3.90 -33.41
CA LEU A 182 10.86 -4.09 -34.56
C LEU A 182 10.75 -2.84 -35.44
N ASP A 183 10.70 -1.65 -34.82
CA ASP A 183 10.64 -0.37 -35.53
C ASP A 183 11.91 -0.13 -36.36
N GLN A 184 13.09 -0.56 -35.87
CA GLN A 184 14.36 -0.44 -36.59
C GLN A 184 14.53 -1.44 -37.76
N MET A 185 13.65 -2.45 -37.85
CA MET A 185 13.68 -3.47 -38.90
C MET A 185 12.76 -3.12 -40.09
N GLN A 186 12.03 -2.00 -40.02
CA GLN A 186 11.20 -1.46 -41.10
C GLN A 186 11.96 -0.41 -41.91
#